data_AF-A0A7V1XIB6-F1
#
_entry.id   AF-A0A7V1XIB6-F1
#
_cell.length_a   1.000
_cell.length_b   1.000
_cell.length_c   1.000
_cell.angle_alpha   90.00
_cell.angle_beta   90.00
_cell.angle_gamma   90.00
#
_symmetry.space_group_name_H-M   'P 1'
#
loop_
_entity.id
_entity.type
_entity.pdbx_description
1 polymer ?
#
loop_
_entity_poly.entity_id
_entity_poly.type
_entity_poly.pdbx_seq_one_letter_code
_entity_poly.pdbx_strand_id
1 'polypeptide(L)'
;MPTITEHPLLQIIIISTIVLVTLALGYFAVIITSNRKIIAEQHSKIEEIRKSEERYKTLFENSVAGMMKFNFQTWAVLEVNQTLLTMFNCTTPYELQRIFIDLHFDSFYQISKMLMKYGTVDVFEIPIVIKGESPKKLLLSARREGKTEIAHGVVVQVNTQKNE
;
A
#
# COMPACT_ATOMS: atom_id res chain seq x y z
N MET A 1 57.43 36.71 38.89
CA MET A 1 56.63 35.58 38.36
C MET A 1 56.82 35.57 36.85
N PRO A 2 57.46 34.54 36.27
CA PRO A 2 57.73 34.52 34.84
C PRO A 2 56.39 34.46 34.08
N THR A 3 56.18 35.45 33.24
CA THR A 3 54.97 35.62 32.44
C THR A 3 55.02 34.63 31.27
N ILE A 4 53.89 34.06 30.87
CA ILE A 4 53.74 33.02 29.81
C ILE A 4 54.33 33.46 28.44
N THR A 5 54.77 34.71 28.32
CA THR A 5 55.38 35.33 27.15
C THR A 5 56.82 34.89 26.84
N GLU A 6 57.55 34.23 27.75
CA GLU A 6 58.97 33.86 27.50
C GLU A 6 59.19 32.48 26.85
N HIS A 7 58.12 31.69 26.61
CA HIS A 7 58.24 30.31 26.08
C HIS A 7 57.46 30.11 24.77
N PRO A 8 58.08 30.30 23.59
CA PRO A 8 57.38 30.27 22.30
C PRO A 8 56.78 28.90 21.94
N LEU A 9 57.39 27.80 22.38
CA LEU A 9 56.87 26.44 22.14
C LEU A 9 55.54 26.18 22.86
N LEU A 10 55.39 26.71 24.08
CA LEU A 10 54.18 26.52 24.89
C LEU A 10 52.99 27.28 24.28
N GLN A 11 53.23 28.45 23.68
CA GLN A 11 52.21 29.21 22.96
C GLN A 11 51.72 28.47 21.70
N ILE A 12 52.63 27.87 20.93
CA ILE A 12 52.26 27.09 19.72
C ILE A 12 51.37 25.90 20.10
N ILE A 13 51.71 25.17 21.17
CA ILE A 13 50.90 24.05 21.65
C ILE A 13 49.50 24.53 22.02
N ILE A 14 49.39 25.59 22.83
CA ILE A 14 48.09 26.13 23.24
C ILE A 14 47.24 26.53 22.03
N ILE A 15 47.82 27.27 21.07
CA ILE A 15 47.11 27.68 19.86
C ILE A 15 46.65 26.45 19.05
N SER A 16 47.53 25.46 18.87
CA SER A 16 47.20 24.23 18.13
C SER A 16 46.08 23.43 18.80
N THR A 17 46.08 23.35 20.14
CA THR A 17 45.03 22.69 20.91
C THR A 17 43.70 23.42 20.78
N ILE A 18 43.70 24.75 20.86
CA ILE A 18 42.49 25.56 20.67
C ILE A 18 41.92 25.34 19.26
N VAL A 19 42.76 25.41 18.22
CA VAL A 19 42.34 25.16 16.84
C VAL A 19 41.74 23.76 16.69
N LEU A 20 42.40 22.73 17.22
CA LEU A 20 41.92 21.36 17.13
C LEU A 20 40.58 21.16 17.84
N VAL A 21 40.41 21.75 19.03
CA VAL A 21 39.15 21.70 19.78
C VAL A 21 38.03 22.43 19.02
N THR A 22 38.30 23.60 18.44
CA THR A 22 37.28 24.34 17.66
C THR A 22 36.83 23.57 16.42
N LEU A 23 37.76 22.94 15.69
CA LEU A 23 37.43 22.09 14.55
C LEU A 23 36.62 20.86 14.98
N ALA A 24 37.01 20.20 16.08
CA ALA A 24 36.29 19.05 16.60
C ALA A 24 34.85 19.43 17.00
N LEU A 25 34.65 20.55 17.70
CA LEU A 25 33.33 21.05 18.06
C LEU A 25 32.46 21.37 16.83
N GLY A 26 33.05 22.02 15.82
CA GLY A 26 32.37 22.28 14.55
C GLY A 26 31.95 20.99 13.85
N TYR A 27 32.84 20.00 13.79
CA TYR A 27 32.56 18.69 13.21
C TYR A 27 31.43 17.96 13.94
N PHE A 28 31.46 17.92 15.27
CA PHE A 28 30.39 17.31 16.07
C PHE A 28 29.04 18.03 15.87
N ALA A 29 29.03 19.36 15.81
CA ALA A 29 27.82 20.13 15.56
C ALA A 29 27.19 19.80 14.18
N VAL A 30 28.02 19.65 13.15
CA VAL A 30 27.57 19.24 11.81
C VAL A 30 26.96 17.83 11.82
N ILE A 31 27.60 16.87 12.50
CA ILE A 31 27.06 15.50 12.60
C ILE A 31 25.71 15.49 13.33
N ILE A 32 25.60 16.17 14.46
CA ILE A 32 24.38 16.18 15.27
C ILE A 32 23.21 16.78 14.47
N THR A 33 23.43 17.89 13.78
CA THR A 33 22.39 18.54 12.96
C THR A 33 21.97 17.67 11.78
N SER A 34 22.92 17.03 11.10
CA SER A 34 22.66 16.08 10.01
C SER A 34 21.82 14.89 10.50
N ASN A 35 22.25 14.24 11.59
CA ASN A 35 21.56 13.08 12.14
C ASN A 35 20.14 13.41 12.61
N ARG A 36 19.93 14.56 13.25
CA ARG A 36 18.59 15.01 13.65
C ARG A 36 17.66 15.17 12.47
N LYS A 37 18.15 15.75 11.37
CA LYS A 37 17.36 15.92 10.14
C LYS A 37 16.98 14.57 9.53
N ILE A 38 17.94 13.64 9.44
CA ILE A 38 17.71 12.29 8.90
C ILE A 38 16.64 11.56 9.73
N ILE A 39 16.76 11.59 11.06
CA ILE A 39 15.80 10.95 11.98
C ILE A 39 14.41 11.57 11.83
N ALA A 40 14.31 12.90 11.81
CA ALA A 40 13.03 13.58 11.63
C ALA A 40 12.37 13.23 10.29
N GLU A 41 13.15 13.17 9.21
CA GLU A 41 12.65 12.80 7.89
C GLU A 41 12.18 11.34 7.85
N GLN A 42 12.93 10.42 8.47
CA GLN A 42 12.53 9.02 8.60
C GLN A 42 11.22 8.87 9.39
N HIS A 43 11.10 9.54 10.54
CA HIS A 43 9.86 9.51 11.32
C HIS A 43 8.68 10.08 10.55
N SER A 44 8.87 11.18 9.82
CA SER A 44 7.80 11.75 8.99
C SER A 44 7.33 10.76 7.91
N LYS A 45 8.25 10.05 7.24
CA LYS A 45 7.92 9.05 6.22
C LYS A 45 7.18 7.85 6.81
N ILE A 46 7.63 7.35 7.97
CA ILE A 46 6.96 6.25 8.68
C ILE A 46 5.53 6.66 9.06
N GLU A 47 5.35 7.87 9.60
CA GLU A 47 4.04 8.34 10.00
C GLU A 47 3.10 8.58 8.82
N GLU A 48 3.62 9.06 7.69
CA GLU A 48 2.86 9.19 6.44
C GLU A 48 2.40 7.83 5.91
N ILE A 49 3.30 6.83 5.90
CA ILE A 49 2.95 5.44 5.54
C ILE A 49 1.86 4.93 6.47
N ARG A 50 2.05 5.04 7.80
CA ARG A 50 1.08 4.57 8.80
C ARG A 50 -0.29 5.21 8.60
N LYS A 51 -0.36 6.53 8.40
CA LYS A 51 -1.62 7.23 8.13
C LYS A 51 -2.27 6.80 6.82
N SER A 52 -1.46 6.56 5.78
CA SER A 52 -1.96 6.08 4.50
C SER A 52 -2.52 4.66 4.60
N GLU A 53 -1.87 3.78 5.36
CA GLU A 53 -2.31 2.41 5.63
C GLU A 53 -3.60 2.39 6.45
N GLU A 54 -3.70 3.20 7.52
CA GLU A 54 -4.92 3.33 8.32
C GLU A 54 -6.10 3.85 7.49
N ARG A 55 -5.84 4.84 6.62
CA ARG A 55 -6.86 5.36 5.71
C ARG A 55 -7.28 4.30 4.69
N TYR A 56 -6.32 3.58 4.09
CA TYR A 56 -6.62 2.48 3.17
C TYR A 56 -7.46 1.41 3.86
N LYS A 57 -7.03 0.91 5.02
CA LYS A 57 -7.74 -0.11 5.80
C LYS A 57 -9.16 0.33 6.14
N THR A 58 -9.32 1.58 6.56
CA THR A 58 -10.63 2.16 6.89
C THR A 58 -11.55 2.20 5.67
N LEU A 59 -11.05 2.65 4.51
CA LEU A 59 -11.82 2.70 3.27
C LEU A 59 -12.14 1.30 2.73
N PHE A 60 -11.18 0.38 2.83
CA PHE A 60 -11.30 -0.99 2.36
C PHE A 60 -12.36 -1.77 3.16
N GLU A 61 -12.29 -1.75 4.49
CA GLU A 61 -13.20 -2.50 5.36
C GLU A 61 -14.60 -1.88 5.45
N ASN A 62 -14.72 -0.54 5.46
CA ASN A 62 -16.02 0.12 5.57
C ASN A 62 -16.69 0.39 4.21
N SER A 63 -16.13 -0.11 3.10
CA SER A 63 -16.72 0.06 1.78
C SER A 63 -18.03 -0.71 1.65
N VAL A 64 -19.05 -0.07 1.10
CA VAL A 64 -20.32 -0.72 0.71
C VAL A 64 -20.17 -1.63 -0.51
N ALA A 65 -19.08 -1.45 -1.28
CA ALA A 65 -18.72 -2.34 -2.36
C ALA A 65 -17.80 -3.44 -1.85
N GLY A 66 -17.91 -4.62 -2.44
CA GLY A 66 -16.97 -5.69 -2.20
C GLY A 66 -15.63 -5.33 -2.82
N MET A 67 -14.54 -5.42 -2.07
CA MET A 67 -13.20 -5.08 -2.54
C MET A 67 -12.27 -6.28 -2.32
N MET A 68 -11.37 -6.51 -3.28
CA MET A 68 -10.39 -7.57 -3.17
C MET A 68 -9.09 -7.21 -3.88
N LYS A 69 -7.99 -7.78 -3.38
CA LYS A 69 -6.71 -7.86 -4.07
C LYS A 69 -6.51 -9.29 -4.50
N PHE A 70 -6.22 -9.52 -5.77
CA PHE A 70 -6.10 -10.88 -6.31
C PHE A 70 -5.04 -10.97 -7.38
N ASN A 71 -4.47 -12.17 -7.56
CA ASN A 71 -3.64 -12.47 -8.72
C ASN A 71 -4.58 -12.84 -9.89
N PHE A 72 -4.52 -12.12 -11.00
CA PHE A 72 -5.45 -12.32 -12.13
C PHE A 72 -5.02 -13.43 -13.11
N GLN A 73 -3.89 -14.09 -12.88
CA GLN A 73 -3.52 -15.33 -13.58
C GLN A 73 -3.96 -16.58 -12.81
N THR A 74 -3.71 -16.62 -11.50
CA THR A 74 -4.04 -17.78 -10.64
C THR A 74 -5.39 -17.67 -9.94
N TRP A 75 -6.02 -16.49 -10.01
CA TRP A 75 -7.24 -16.12 -9.27
C TRP A 75 -7.12 -16.26 -7.75
N ALA A 76 -5.89 -16.28 -7.21
CA ALA A 76 -5.65 -16.29 -5.78
C ALA A 76 -6.09 -14.97 -5.14
N VAL A 77 -6.98 -15.06 -4.15
CA VAL A 77 -7.42 -13.91 -3.35
C VAL A 77 -6.36 -13.64 -2.29
N LEU A 78 -5.72 -12.47 -2.38
CA LEU A 78 -4.66 -12.02 -1.47
C LEU A 78 -5.24 -11.22 -0.30
N GLU A 79 -6.20 -10.34 -0.58
CA GLU A 79 -6.92 -9.55 0.42
C GLU A 79 -8.38 -9.43 -0.01
N VAL A 80 -9.30 -9.36 0.93
CA VAL A 80 -10.72 -9.18 0.67
C VAL A 80 -11.38 -8.49 1.86
N ASN A 81 -12.30 -7.55 1.59
CA ASN A 81 -13.04 -6.88 2.65
C ASN A 81 -14.22 -7.71 3.12
N GLN A 82 -14.71 -7.42 4.33
CA GLN A 82 -15.84 -8.13 4.90
C GLN A 82 -17.10 -8.05 4.02
N THR A 83 -17.31 -6.91 3.35
CA THR A 83 -18.47 -6.70 2.47
C THR A 83 -18.53 -7.72 1.34
N LEU A 84 -17.40 -8.02 0.67
CA LEU A 84 -17.39 -9.01 -0.41
C LEU A 84 -17.66 -10.43 0.12
N LEU A 85 -17.10 -10.78 1.27
CA LEU A 85 -17.38 -12.07 1.91
C LEU A 85 -18.88 -12.21 2.21
N THR A 86 -19.51 -11.17 2.76
CA THR A 86 -20.95 -11.14 3.04
C THR A 86 -21.79 -11.19 1.76
N MET A 87 -21.38 -10.52 0.66
CA MET A 87 -22.09 -10.58 -0.63
C MET A 87 -22.20 -12.02 -1.17
N PHE A 88 -21.20 -12.86 -0.92
CA PHE A 88 -21.16 -14.25 -1.38
C PHE A 88 -21.49 -15.28 -0.29
N ASN A 89 -21.93 -14.84 0.90
CA ASN A 89 -22.16 -15.69 2.08
C ASN A 89 -20.94 -16.58 2.43
N CYS A 90 -19.74 -16.06 2.23
CA CYS A 90 -18.49 -16.71 2.59
C CYS A 90 -18.02 -16.25 3.97
N THR A 91 -17.35 -17.14 4.69
CA THR A 91 -16.67 -16.80 5.95
C THR A 91 -15.17 -16.62 5.74
N THR A 92 -14.61 -17.23 4.68
CA THR A 92 -13.17 -17.19 4.40
C THR A 92 -12.85 -16.74 2.97
N PRO A 93 -11.68 -16.10 2.74
CA PRO A 93 -11.22 -15.76 1.39
C PRO A 93 -11.05 -16.99 0.48
N TYR A 94 -10.76 -18.15 1.06
CA TYR A 94 -10.60 -19.42 0.34
C TYR A 94 -11.93 -19.93 -0.24
N GLU A 95 -13.03 -19.82 0.51
CA GLU A 95 -14.36 -20.14 0.01
C GLU A 95 -14.73 -19.24 -1.18
N LEU A 96 -14.44 -17.95 -1.07
CA LEU A 96 -14.68 -16.99 -2.15
C LEU A 96 -13.87 -17.34 -3.40
N GLN A 97 -12.60 -17.70 -3.24
CA GLN A 97 -11.75 -18.13 -4.36
C GLN A 97 -12.35 -19.33 -5.09
N ARG A 98 -12.91 -20.31 -4.37
CA ARG A 98 -13.57 -21.47 -4.99
C ARG A 98 -14.80 -21.06 -5.80
N ILE A 99 -15.63 -20.18 -5.26
CA ILE A 99 -16.81 -19.67 -5.99
C ILE A 99 -16.37 -18.98 -7.29
N PHE A 100 -15.29 -18.20 -7.26
CA PHE A 100 -14.75 -17.60 -8.46
C PHE A 100 -14.25 -18.67 -9.44
N ILE A 101 -13.52 -19.68 -9.02
CA ILE A 101 -13.07 -20.75 -9.94
C ILE A 101 -14.26 -21.48 -10.60
N ASP A 102 -15.37 -21.62 -9.89
CA ASP A 102 -16.60 -22.26 -10.40
C ASP A 102 -17.45 -21.33 -11.31
N LEU A 103 -17.18 -20.02 -11.30
CA LEU A 103 -17.83 -19.04 -12.19
C LEU A 103 -17.28 -19.16 -13.63
N HIS A 104 -18.03 -18.64 -14.60
CA HIS A 104 -17.79 -18.90 -16.03
C HIS A 104 -16.36 -18.60 -16.50
N PHE A 105 -15.68 -19.62 -17.04
CA PHE A 105 -14.29 -19.56 -17.51
C PHE A 105 -14.04 -18.43 -18.53
N ASP A 106 -15.01 -18.17 -19.43
CA ASP A 106 -14.90 -17.14 -20.46
C ASP A 106 -14.78 -15.72 -19.89
N SER A 107 -15.46 -15.43 -18.77
CA SER A 107 -15.39 -14.12 -18.11
C SER A 107 -13.99 -13.87 -17.56
N PHE A 108 -13.41 -14.87 -16.88
CA PHE A 108 -12.06 -14.77 -16.33
C PHE A 108 -10.98 -14.65 -17.40
N TYR A 109 -11.12 -15.37 -18.50
CA TYR A 109 -10.21 -15.22 -19.63
C TYR A 109 -10.25 -13.79 -20.21
N GLN A 110 -11.44 -13.19 -20.34
CA GLN A 110 -11.57 -11.81 -20.82
C GLN A 110 -10.98 -10.80 -19.84
N ILE A 111 -11.29 -10.93 -18.54
CA ILE A 111 -10.78 -10.03 -17.50
C ILE A 111 -9.25 -10.08 -17.44
N SER A 112 -8.67 -11.28 -17.40
CA SER A 112 -7.20 -11.46 -17.37
C SER A 112 -6.54 -10.87 -18.63
N LYS A 113 -7.14 -11.08 -19.82
CA LYS A 113 -6.66 -10.48 -21.07
C LYS A 113 -6.72 -8.96 -21.06
N MET A 114 -7.80 -8.37 -20.53
CA MET A 114 -7.95 -6.91 -20.42
C MET A 114 -6.95 -6.33 -19.41
N LEU A 115 -6.76 -6.96 -18.26
CA LEU A 115 -5.76 -6.55 -17.26
C LEU A 115 -4.33 -6.65 -17.80
N MET A 116 -4.00 -7.69 -18.57
CA MET A 116 -2.71 -7.83 -19.22
C MET A 116 -2.47 -6.76 -20.29
N LYS A 117 -3.48 -6.51 -21.14
CA LYS A 117 -3.32 -5.61 -22.30
C LYS A 117 -3.43 -4.14 -21.93
N TYR A 118 -4.38 -3.79 -21.06
CA TYR A 118 -4.75 -2.41 -20.75
C TYR A 118 -4.43 -2.00 -19.30
N GLY A 119 -4.20 -2.96 -18.40
CA GLY A 119 -3.97 -2.69 -16.97
C GLY A 119 -5.23 -2.30 -16.19
N THR A 120 -6.40 -2.25 -16.85
CA THR A 120 -7.68 -1.90 -16.23
C THR A 120 -8.83 -2.65 -16.89
N VAL A 121 -9.88 -2.83 -16.11
CA VAL A 121 -11.22 -3.29 -16.48
C VAL A 121 -12.19 -2.32 -15.82
N ASP A 122 -12.80 -1.43 -16.59
CA ASP A 122 -13.59 -0.35 -16.02
C ASP A 122 -14.89 -0.87 -15.41
N VAL A 123 -15.69 -1.60 -16.20
CA VAL A 123 -16.88 -2.31 -15.75
C VAL A 123 -17.06 -3.58 -16.59
N PHE A 124 -17.13 -4.74 -15.94
CA PHE A 124 -17.42 -6.02 -16.56
C PHE A 124 -18.66 -6.63 -15.88
N GLU A 125 -19.68 -6.94 -16.67
CA GLU A 125 -20.92 -7.55 -16.16
C GLU A 125 -20.75 -9.07 -16.04
N ILE A 126 -20.97 -9.60 -14.84
CA ILE A 126 -20.96 -11.03 -14.58
C ILE A 126 -22.36 -11.44 -14.10
N PRO A 127 -23.12 -12.22 -14.89
CA PRO A 127 -24.37 -12.79 -14.42
C PRO A 127 -24.09 -13.84 -13.35
N ILE A 128 -24.77 -13.74 -12.21
CA ILE A 128 -24.67 -14.71 -11.13
C ILE A 128 -26.03 -15.33 -10.80
N VAL A 129 -26.03 -16.64 -10.59
CA VAL A 129 -27.18 -17.39 -10.10
C VAL A 129 -26.80 -17.95 -8.74
N ILE A 130 -27.25 -17.29 -7.68
CA ILE A 130 -27.10 -17.80 -6.31
C ILE A 130 -28.21 -18.83 -6.08
N LYS A 131 -27.85 -20.01 -5.56
CA LYS A 131 -28.79 -21.13 -5.37
C LYS A 131 -29.95 -20.70 -4.45
N GLY A 132 -31.15 -20.62 -5.02
CA GLY A 132 -32.37 -20.23 -4.29
C GLY A 132 -32.71 -18.73 -4.33
N GLU A 133 -31.92 -17.90 -5.01
CA GLU A 133 -32.20 -16.47 -5.20
C GLU A 133 -32.49 -16.15 -6.67
N SER A 134 -33.18 -15.03 -6.90
CA SER A 134 -33.35 -14.45 -8.24
C SER A 134 -31.97 -14.15 -8.86
N PRO A 135 -31.80 -14.34 -10.18
CA PRO A 135 -30.53 -14.07 -10.86
C PRO A 135 -30.13 -12.61 -10.67
N LYS A 136 -28.93 -12.41 -10.13
CA LYS A 136 -28.36 -11.09 -9.84
C LYS A 136 -27.27 -10.78 -10.86
N LYS A 137 -26.97 -9.49 -11.01
CA LYS A 137 -25.84 -9.03 -11.82
C LYS A 137 -24.74 -8.51 -10.90
N LEU A 138 -23.49 -8.88 -11.19
CA LEU A 138 -22.33 -8.27 -10.58
C LEU A 138 -21.64 -7.37 -11.60
N LEU A 139 -21.22 -6.20 -11.13
CA LEU A 139 -20.30 -5.33 -11.84
C LEU A 139 -18.93 -5.48 -11.20
N LEU A 140 -17.95 -5.90 -12.00
CA LEU A 140 -16.55 -5.95 -11.61
C LEU A 140 -15.79 -4.80 -12.28
N SER A 141 -15.13 -3.98 -11.48
CA SER A 141 -14.07 -3.08 -11.91
C SER A 141 -12.75 -3.61 -11.36
N ALA A 142 -11.67 -3.61 -12.13
CA ALA A 142 -10.37 -4.05 -11.63
C ALA A 142 -9.22 -3.27 -12.24
N ARG A 143 -8.21 -2.96 -11.43
CA ARG A 143 -7.00 -2.26 -11.88
C ARG A 143 -5.74 -3.00 -11.45
N ARG A 144 -4.84 -3.19 -12.40
CA ARG A 144 -3.55 -3.86 -12.20
C ARG A 144 -2.57 -2.99 -11.42
N GLU A 145 -1.84 -3.62 -10.52
CA GLU A 145 -0.78 -3.00 -9.72
C GLU A 145 0.54 -2.97 -10.52
N GLY A 146 0.84 -1.81 -11.11
CA GLY A 146 2.07 -1.59 -11.85
C GLY A 146 2.28 -2.59 -12.98
N LYS A 147 3.43 -3.27 -12.97
CA LYS A 147 3.77 -4.34 -13.93
C LYS A 147 3.56 -5.75 -13.39
N THR A 148 2.92 -5.90 -12.23
CA THR A 148 2.71 -7.20 -11.59
C THR A 148 1.49 -7.94 -12.15
N GLU A 149 1.29 -9.16 -11.68
CA GLU A 149 0.11 -10.00 -11.92
C GLU A 149 -1.00 -9.78 -10.88
N ILE A 150 -0.88 -8.73 -10.07
CA ILE A 150 -1.81 -8.40 -9.00
C ILE A 150 -2.76 -7.32 -9.49
N ALA A 151 -4.05 -7.44 -9.15
CA ALA A 151 -5.05 -6.42 -9.40
C ALA A 151 -5.90 -6.15 -8.15
N HIS A 152 -6.38 -4.92 -8.05
CA HIS A 152 -7.37 -4.48 -7.08
C HIS A 152 -8.73 -4.46 -7.77
N GLY A 153 -9.63 -5.31 -7.31
CA GLY A 153 -11.00 -5.46 -7.80
C GLY A 153 -12.01 -4.80 -6.88
N VAL A 154 -13.01 -4.16 -7.47
CA VAL A 154 -14.22 -3.66 -6.82
C VAL A 154 -15.40 -4.36 -7.46
N VAL A 155 -16.24 -4.97 -6.62
CA VAL A 155 -17.42 -5.74 -7.01
C VAL A 155 -18.64 -5.07 -6.42
N VAL A 156 -19.62 -4.78 -7.26
CA VAL A 156 -20.90 -4.22 -6.85
C VAL A 156 -22.01 -5.14 -7.34
N GLN A 157 -22.92 -5.51 -6.43
CA GLN A 157 -24.12 -6.23 -6.79
C GLN A 157 -25.19 -5.24 -7.25
N VAL A 158 -25.78 -5.51 -8.42
CA VAL A 158 -26.90 -4.74 -8.96
C VAL A 158 -28.12 -5.66 -9.03
N ASN A 159 -29.21 -5.23 -8.38
CA ASN A 159 -30.48 -5.91 -8.52
C ASN A 159 -31.04 -5.64 -9.92
N THR A 160 -31.37 -6.72 -10.63
CA THR A 160 -32.12 -6.70 -11.88
C THR A 160 -33.58 -6.33 -11.57
N GLN A 161 -33.82 -5.06 -11.21
CA GLN A 161 -35.16 -4.51 -11.33
C GLN A 161 -35.47 -4.42 -12.82
N LYS A 162 -36.52 -5.16 -13.22
CA LYS A 162 -37.18 -5.00 -14.51
C LYS A 162 -37.71 -3.56 -14.51
N ASN A 163 -37.01 -2.65 -15.17
CA ASN A 163 -37.58 -1.36 -15.51
C ASN A 163 -38.76 -1.66 -16.42
N GLU A 164 -39.98 -1.61 -15.84
CA GLU A 164 -41.24 -1.51 -16.57
C GLU A 164 -41.31 -0.17 -17.32
#